data_AF-A0A2S5NBZ0-F1
#
_entry.id   AF-A0A2S5NBZ0-F1
#
_cell.length_a   1.000
_cell.length_b   1.000
_cell.length_c   1.000
_cell.angle_alpha   90.00
_cell.angle_beta   90.00
_cell.angle_gamma   90.00
#
_symmetry.space_group_name_H-M   'P 1'
#
loop_
_entity.id
_entity.type
_entity.pdbx_description
1 polymer ?
#
loop_
_entity_poly.entity_id
_entity_poly.type
_entity_poly.pdbx_seq_one_letter_code
_entity_poly.pdbx_strand_id
1 'polypeptide(L)'
;MKFRFPVVIIDEDFRSENSSGLGIRVLAKAIESEGFEVLGVTSYGDLTSFAQQQSRASAFILSIDDNEFVEENQDALDNLRKFVDEIRYRNEEIPIFLHGETRTSRHIPNEILRELNGFIHMYEDTPEFVARYILREARTYLDSLAPPFFKALTEYAADGSYSWHCPGHSGGVAFLKSPVGQMFHQFFGENMLRADVCNAVDELGQLLDHTGPVAASERNAARIYNCDHLY
;
A
#
# COMPACT_ATOMS: atom_id res chain seq x y z
N MET A 1 2.79 -14.53 -4.24
CA MET A 1 1.45 -14.06 -3.81
C MET A 1 1.24 -12.63 -4.29
N LYS A 2 0.04 -12.21 -4.73
CA LYS A 2 -0.19 -10.81 -5.19
C LYS A 2 -1.15 -10.11 -4.22
N PHE A 3 -0.59 -9.27 -3.34
CA PHE A 3 -1.39 -8.31 -2.57
C PHE A 3 -1.81 -7.17 -3.49
N ARG A 4 -3.04 -6.67 -3.33
CA ARG A 4 -3.61 -5.62 -4.17
C ARG A 4 -3.85 -4.37 -3.35
N PHE A 5 -2.97 -3.40 -3.52
CA PHE A 5 -3.05 -2.08 -2.91
C PHE A 5 -2.93 -1.01 -4.00
N PRO A 6 -4.05 -0.48 -4.53
CA PRO A 6 -4.00 0.52 -5.58
C PRO A 6 -3.28 1.80 -5.17
N VAL A 7 -2.77 2.52 -6.17
CA VAL A 7 -2.44 3.94 -6.04
C VAL A 7 -3.74 4.72 -6.20
N VAL A 8 -4.05 5.58 -5.23
CA VAL A 8 -5.26 6.41 -5.25
C VAL A 8 -4.92 7.76 -5.84
N ILE A 9 -5.66 8.17 -6.86
CA ILE A 9 -5.53 9.47 -7.51
C ILE A 9 -6.77 10.28 -7.18
N ILE A 10 -6.57 11.46 -6.59
CA ILE A 10 -7.65 12.42 -6.31
C ILE A 10 -7.42 13.63 -7.21
N ASP A 11 -8.30 13.78 -8.19
CA ASP A 11 -8.22 14.81 -9.21
C ASP A 11 -9.64 15.11 -9.70
N GLU A 12 -10.09 16.36 -9.56
CA GLU A 12 -11.45 16.78 -9.95
C GLU A 12 -11.76 16.53 -11.43
N ASP A 13 -10.73 16.60 -12.25
CA ASP A 13 -10.74 16.43 -13.69
C ASP A 13 -10.40 15.01 -14.15
N PHE A 14 -10.30 14.04 -13.24
CA PHE A 14 -9.91 12.67 -13.57
C PHE A 14 -10.80 12.06 -14.66
N ARG A 15 -12.06 12.51 -14.76
CA ARG A 15 -13.04 12.10 -15.78
C ARG A 15 -13.30 13.15 -16.88
N SER A 16 -12.66 14.31 -16.80
CA SER A 16 -12.79 15.42 -17.76
C SER A 16 -11.91 15.22 -19.00
N GLU A 17 -12.34 15.71 -20.16
CA GLU A 17 -11.54 15.65 -21.41
C GLU A 17 -10.56 16.83 -21.58
N ASN A 18 -10.34 17.63 -20.52
CA ASN A 18 -9.40 18.74 -20.54
C ASN A 18 -7.93 18.26 -20.41
N SER A 19 -6.98 19.19 -20.56
CA SER A 19 -5.55 18.90 -20.49
C SER A 19 -5.15 18.27 -19.16
N SER A 20 -5.67 18.79 -18.06
CA SER A 20 -5.41 18.29 -16.69
C SER A 20 -5.84 16.83 -16.53
N GLY A 21 -7.10 16.54 -16.85
CA GLY A 21 -7.68 15.21 -16.80
C GLY A 21 -6.99 14.22 -17.75
N LEU A 22 -6.57 14.67 -18.93
CA LEU A 22 -5.77 13.84 -19.84
C LEU A 22 -4.40 13.52 -19.23
N GLY A 23 -3.68 14.51 -18.70
CA GLY A 23 -2.36 14.33 -18.10
C GLY A 23 -2.35 13.30 -16.98
N ILE A 24 -3.24 13.45 -16.00
CA ILE A 24 -3.32 12.52 -14.87
C ILE A 24 -3.72 11.10 -15.29
N ARG A 25 -4.56 10.95 -16.34
CA ARG A 25 -4.91 9.62 -16.88
C ARG A 25 -3.77 8.97 -17.66
N VAL A 26 -2.87 9.74 -18.27
CA VAL A 26 -1.65 9.17 -18.85
C VAL A 26 -0.75 8.62 -17.75
N LEU A 27 -0.59 9.36 -16.64
CA LEU A 27 0.14 8.86 -15.47
C LEU A 27 -0.52 7.61 -14.88
N ALA A 28 -1.84 7.59 -14.73
CA ALA A 28 -2.59 6.41 -14.28
C ALA A 28 -2.28 5.17 -15.15
N LYS A 29 -2.31 5.32 -16.48
CA LYS A 29 -1.97 4.24 -17.42
C LYS A 29 -0.51 3.79 -17.30
N ALA A 30 0.41 4.71 -17.09
CA ALA A 30 1.82 4.39 -16.86
C ALA A 30 1.99 3.53 -15.59
N ILE A 31 1.31 3.89 -14.50
CA ILE A 31 1.27 3.09 -13.25
C ILE A 31 0.67 1.70 -13.50
N GLU A 32 -0.46 1.62 -14.22
CA GLU A 32 -1.12 0.35 -14.55
C GLU A 32 -0.22 -0.56 -15.39
N SER A 33 0.55 0.00 -16.33
CA SER A 33 1.49 -0.75 -17.17
C SER A 33 2.63 -1.42 -16.40
N GLU A 34 2.98 -0.88 -15.22
CA GLU A 34 3.96 -1.44 -14.29
C GLU A 34 3.32 -2.46 -13.31
N GLY A 35 2.03 -2.80 -13.50
CA GLY A 35 1.33 -3.90 -12.84
C GLY A 35 0.59 -3.57 -11.55
N PHE A 36 0.50 -2.28 -11.21
CA PHE A 36 -0.28 -1.76 -10.08
C PHE A 36 -1.71 -1.41 -10.51
N GLU A 37 -2.65 -1.45 -9.57
CA GLU A 37 -4.01 -0.96 -9.80
C GLU A 37 -4.07 0.53 -9.50
N VAL A 38 -4.90 1.29 -10.22
CA VAL A 38 -5.13 2.71 -9.96
C VAL A 38 -6.61 2.93 -9.64
N LEU A 39 -6.87 3.70 -8.60
CA LEU A 39 -8.22 4.14 -8.23
C LEU A 39 -8.32 5.66 -8.39
N GLY A 40 -9.03 6.11 -9.43
CA GLY A 40 -9.28 7.53 -9.67
C GLY A 40 -10.58 8.03 -9.03
N VAL A 41 -10.48 9.15 -8.32
CA VAL A 41 -11.55 9.79 -7.57
C VAL A 41 -11.61 11.28 -7.94
N THR A 42 -12.82 11.81 -8.12
CA THR A 42 -13.05 13.17 -8.63
C THR A 42 -13.28 14.24 -7.56
N SER A 43 -13.08 13.93 -6.27
CA SER A 43 -13.26 14.90 -5.19
C SER A 43 -12.65 14.37 -3.91
N TYR A 44 -12.16 15.28 -3.07
CA TYR A 44 -11.80 15.01 -1.68
C TYR A 44 -12.96 14.41 -0.87
N GLY A 45 -14.22 14.58 -1.32
CA GLY A 45 -15.41 13.96 -0.74
C GLY A 45 -15.55 14.18 0.76
N ASP A 46 -16.45 13.43 1.41
CA ASP A 46 -16.45 13.36 2.87
C ASP A 46 -15.12 12.70 3.30
N LEU A 47 -14.15 13.52 3.74
CA LEU A 47 -12.79 13.14 4.13
C LEU A 47 -12.77 11.88 5.03
N THR A 48 -13.82 11.72 5.83
CA THR A 48 -14.03 10.56 6.69
C THR A 48 -14.18 9.23 5.93
N SER A 49 -14.83 9.25 4.77
CA SER A 49 -14.98 8.08 3.89
C SER A 49 -13.67 7.68 3.23
N PHE A 50 -12.82 8.65 2.88
CA PHE A 50 -11.51 8.39 2.27
C PHE A 50 -10.46 7.92 3.27
N ALA A 51 -10.48 8.48 4.48
CA ALA A 51 -9.63 8.01 5.56
C ALA A 51 -9.92 6.54 5.95
N GLN A 52 -11.14 6.03 5.68
CA GLN A 52 -11.44 4.59 5.81
C GLN A 52 -10.83 3.75 4.68
N GLN A 53 -10.71 4.32 3.46
CA GLN A 53 -10.15 3.64 2.30
C GLN A 53 -8.62 3.56 2.30
N GLN A 54 -7.95 4.36 3.13
CA GLN A 54 -6.50 4.42 3.25
C GLN A 54 -5.84 3.06 3.56
N SER A 55 -6.52 2.19 4.31
CA SER A 55 -6.08 0.80 4.57
C SER A 55 -5.93 -0.06 3.31
N ARG A 56 -6.49 0.39 2.18
CA ARG A 56 -6.46 -0.29 0.88
C ARG A 56 -5.51 0.38 -0.12
N ALA A 57 -4.87 1.49 0.22
CA ALA A 57 -4.01 2.24 -0.69
C ALA A 57 -2.52 1.91 -0.47
N SER A 58 -1.72 2.01 -1.53
CA SER A 58 -0.26 1.94 -1.46
C SER A 58 0.42 3.30 -1.59
N ALA A 59 -0.25 4.29 -2.19
CA ALA A 59 0.16 5.68 -2.28
C ALA A 59 -1.05 6.56 -2.64
N PHE A 60 -0.93 7.86 -2.38
CA PHE A 60 -1.87 8.89 -2.83
C PHE A 60 -1.21 9.85 -3.81
N ILE A 61 -1.94 10.25 -4.85
CA ILE A 61 -1.59 11.34 -5.75
C ILE A 61 -2.72 12.36 -5.67
N LEU A 62 -2.38 13.57 -5.22
CA LEU A 62 -3.31 14.68 -5.07
C LEU A 62 -3.06 15.67 -6.19
N SER A 63 -4.07 15.95 -6.99
CA SER A 63 -3.95 16.94 -8.05
C SER A 63 -4.39 18.30 -7.57
N ILE A 64 -3.69 19.34 -8.00
CA ILE A 64 -4.10 20.73 -7.81
C ILE A 64 -3.97 21.51 -9.12
N ASP A 65 -4.99 22.30 -9.44
CA ASP A 65 -4.99 23.25 -10.55
C ASP A 65 -4.57 24.67 -10.11
N ASP A 66 -3.98 25.43 -11.03
CA ASP A 66 -3.58 26.84 -10.83
C ASP A 66 -4.78 27.74 -10.49
N ASN A 67 -5.98 27.40 -10.97
CA ASN A 67 -7.23 28.12 -10.66
C ASN A 67 -7.62 28.01 -9.16
N GLU A 68 -7.12 27.00 -8.44
CA GLU A 68 -7.34 26.86 -7.00
C GLU A 68 -6.44 27.78 -6.16
N PHE A 69 -5.46 28.48 -6.77
CA PHE A 69 -4.48 29.31 -6.06
C PHE A 69 -4.49 30.79 -6.45
N VAL A 70 -5.38 31.22 -7.34
CA VAL A 70 -5.54 32.64 -7.69
C VAL A 70 -6.34 33.36 -6.61
N GLU A 71 -5.63 33.93 -5.61
CA GLU A 71 -6.04 34.91 -4.56
C GLU A 71 -7.40 34.76 -3.80
N GLU A 72 -8.31 33.86 -4.17
CA GLU A 72 -9.70 33.78 -3.64
C GLU A 72 -10.12 32.39 -3.14
N ASN A 73 -9.25 31.36 -3.17
CA ASN A 73 -9.64 29.99 -2.79
C ASN A 73 -8.82 29.40 -1.62
N GLN A 74 -8.82 30.09 -0.46
CA GLN A 74 -8.27 29.55 0.79
C GLN A 74 -8.86 28.17 1.15
N ASP A 75 -10.09 27.89 0.70
CA ASP A 75 -10.79 26.64 0.96
C ASP A 75 -10.09 25.42 0.35
N ALA A 76 -9.48 25.54 -0.84
CA ALA A 76 -8.78 24.42 -1.49
C ALA A 76 -7.52 24.01 -0.72
N LEU A 77 -6.72 25.00 -0.31
CA LEU A 77 -5.56 24.80 0.57
C LEU A 77 -5.94 24.21 1.93
N ASP A 78 -7.01 24.72 2.54
CA ASP A 78 -7.51 24.21 3.81
C ASP A 78 -8.03 22.77 3.69
N ASN A 79 -8.66 22.42 2.58
CA ASN A 79 -9.12 21.05 2.31
C ASN A 79 -7.93 20.11 2.09
N LEU A 80 -6.93 20.52 1.32
CA LEU A 80 -5.69 19.77 1.14
C LEU A 80 -5.00 19.52 2.49
N ARG A 81 -4.85 20.56 3.31
CA ARG A 81 -4.27 20.47 4.64
C ARG A 81 -5.02 19.46 5.51
N LYS A 82 -6.35 19.61 5.62
CA LYS A 82 -7.19 18.70 6.41
C LYS A 82 -7.06 17.26 5.92
N PHE A 83 -6.99 17.06 4.60
CA PHE A 83 -6.82 15.73 4.02
C PHE A 83 -5.47 15.10 4.39
N VAL A 84 -4.37 15.85 4.24
CA VAL A 84 -3.03 15.37 4.61
C VAL A 84 -2.95 15.09 6.10
N ASP A 85 -3.45 16.00 6.94
CA ASP A 85 -3.48 15.84 8.40
C ASP A 85 -4.26 14.58 8.82
N GLU A 86 -5.41 14.30 8.20
CA GLU A 86 -6.20 13.09 8.48
C GLU A 86 -5.51 11.79 8.04
N ILE A 87 -4.80 11.79 6.91
CA ILE A 87 -3.99 10.63 6.51
C ILE A 87 -2.87 10.42 7.52
N ARG A 88 -2.12 11.46 7.85
CA ARG A 88 -0.96 11.37 8.74
C ARG A 88 -1.35 10.98 10.16
N TYR A 89 -2.52 11.42 10.63
CA TYR A 89 -3.09 10.97 11.91
C TYR A 89 -3.28 9.45 11.99
N ARG A 90 -3.59 8.79 10.87
CA ARG A 90 -3.82 7.34 10.82
C ARG A 90 -2.60 6.55 10.36
N ASN A 91 -1.73 7.17 9.56
CA ASN A 91 -0.56 6.54 8.97
C ASN A 91 0.47 7.59 8.57
N GLU A 92 1.55 7.56 9.34
CA GLU A 92 2.67 8.47 9.23
C GLU A 92 3.48 8.22 7.94
N GLU A 93 3.47 6.99 7.40
CA GLU A 93 4.44 6.53 6.40
C GLU A 93 3.87 6.37 4.98
N ILE A 94 2.54 6.38 4.80
CA ILE A 94 1.96 6.16 3.46
C ILE A 94 2.41 7.26 2.49
N PRO A 95 2.93 6.93 1.29
CA PRO A 95 3.40 7.94 0.36
C PRO A 95 2.28 8.85 -0.14
N ILE A 96 2.49 10.16 -0.09
CA ILE A 96 1.60 11.17 -0.66
C ILE A 96 2.40 12.01 -1.66
N PHE A 97 1.90 12.09 -2.89
CA PHE A 97 2.44 12.90 -3.96
C PHE A 97 1.47 14.00 -4.31
N LEU A 98 2.01 15.13 -4.72
CA LEU A 98 1.25 16.20 -5.34
C LEU A 98 1.49 16.22 -6.84
N HIS A 99 0.47 16.51 -7.62
CA HIS A 99 0.52 16.63 -9.05
C HIS A 99 -0.07 17.98 -9.46
N GLY A 100 0.66 18.78 -10.22
CA GLY A 100 0.19 20.10 -10.60
C GLY A 100 1.19 20.88 -11.43
N GLU A 101 0.93 22.17 -11.64
CA GLU A 101 1.83 23.04 -12.36
C GLU A 101 2.97 23.54 -11.45
N THR A 102 4.14 23.81 -12.05
CA THR A 102 5.32 24.27 -11.32
C THR A 102 5.08 25.59 -10.57
N ARG A 103 4.17 26.44 -11.07
CA ARG A 103 3.79 27.70 -10.42
C ARG A 103 2.95 27.48 -9.18
N THR A 104 2.02 26.53 -9.22
CA THR A 104 1.17 26.10 -8.11
C THR A 104 2.00 25.73 -6.87
N SER A 105 3.12 25.04 -7.07
CA SER A 105 4.02 24.59 -5.97
C SER A 105 4.51 25.71 -5.05
N ARG A 106 4.63 26.95 -5.56
CA ARG A 106 5.15 28.10 -4.79
C ARG A 106 4.18 28.61 -3.74
N HIS A 107 2.90 28.29 -3.89
CA HIS A 107 1.84 28.75 -3.01
C HIS A 107 1.52 27.76 -1.89
N ILE A 108 2.19 26.61 -1.87
CA ILE A 108 1.95 25.56 -0.87
C ILE A 108 2.73 25.87 0.40
N PRO A 109 2.07 25.92 1.57
CA PRO A 109 2.75 26.09 2.85
C PRO A 109 3.79 25.00 3.12
N ASN A 110 4.93 25.39 3.71
CA ASN A 110 5.99 24.46 4.13
C ASN A 110 5.49 23.34 5.06
N GLU A 111 4.46 23.60 5.86
CA GLU A 111 3.85 22.58 6.72
C GLU A 111 3.27 21.41 5.92
N ILE A 112 2.64 21.66 4.76
CA ILE A 112 2.12 20.62 3.88
C ILE A 112 3.27 19.94 3.13
N LEU A 113 4.21 20.72 2.59
CA LEU A 113 5.33 20.19 1.81
C LEU A 113 6.17 19.17 2.58
N ARG A 114 6.28 19.30 3.90
CA ARG A 114 7.02 18.37 4.77
C ARG A 114 6.35 17.00 4.90
N GLU A 115 5.04 16.93 4.69
CA GLU A 115 4.27 15.69 4.76
C GLU A 115 4.22 14.95 3.42
N LEU A 116 4.67 15.57 2.32
CA LEU A 116 4.63 15.01 0.98
C LEU A 116 5.96 14.31 0.62
N ASN A 117 5.86 13.22 -0.13
CA ASN A 117 7.00 12.46 -0.65
C ASN A 117 7.53 13.02 -1.97
N GLY A 118 6.76 13.84 -2.67
CA GLY A 118 7.20 14.49 -3.89
C GLY A 118 6.15 15.35 -4.56
N PHE A 119 6.63 16.26 -5.41
CA PHE A 119 5.83 17.05 -6.33
C PHE A 119 6.09 16.55 -7.76
N ILE A 120 5.03 16.34 -8.52
CA ILE A 120 5.02 15.84 -9.88
C ILE A 120 4.62 17.00 -10.79
N HIS A 121 5.50 17.36 -11.71
CA HIS A 121 5.30 18.48 -12.61
C HIS A 121 4.56 18.02 -13.87
N MET A 122 3.28 18.40 -13.99
CA MET A 122 2.36 17.91 -15.03
C MET A 122 2.94 17.99 -16.46
N TYR A 123 3.70 19.04 -16.78
CA TYR A 123 4.22 19.30 -18.13
C TYR A 123 5.73 19.12 -18.29
N GLU A 124 6.45 18.81 -17.22
CA GLU A 124 7.92 18.73 -17.24
C GLU A 124 8.41 17.28 -17.08
N ASP A 125 7.61 16.42 -16.43
CA ASP A 125 7.98 15.04 -16.16
C ASP A 125 7.38 14.05 -17.18
N THR A 126 8.13 13.00 -17.50
CA THR A 126 7.60 11.88 -18.30
C THR A 126 6.77 10.94 -17.41
N PRO A 127 5.54 10.57 -17.79
CA PRO A 127 4.67 9.69 -17.01
C PRO A 127 5.32 8.37 -16.58
N GLU A 128 6.16 7.76 -17.43
CA GLU A 128 6.84 6.50 -17.15
C GLU A 128 7.89 6.63 -16.03
N PHE A 129 8.64 7.74 -16.03
CA PHE A 129 9.64 8.01 -14.99
C PHE A 129 8.95 8.24 -13.64
N VAL A 130 7.90 9.06 -13.63
CA VAL A 130 7.12 9.36 -12.43
C VAL A 130 6.45 8.11 -11.88
N ALA A 131 5.82 7.30 -12.74
CA ALA A 131 5.21 6.05 -12.33
C ALA A 131 6.22 5.14 -11.60
N ARG A 132 7.45 4.98 -12.13
CA ARG A 132 8.49 4.20 -11.46
C ARG A 132 8.92 4.78 -10.12
N TYR A 133 9.00 6.10 -10.02
CA TYR A 133 9.32 6.77 -8.76
C TYR A 133 8.23 6.51 -7.70
N ILE A 134 6.96 6.76 -8.05
CA ILE A 134 5.82 6.51 -7.16
C ILE A 134 5.77 5.05 -6.72
N LEU A 135 5.96 4.13 -7.65
CA LEU A 135 5.93 2.70 -7.36
C LEU A 135 7.10 2.22 -6.51
N ARG A 136 8.26 2.88 -6.58
CA ARG A 136 9.37 2.60 -5.67
C ARG A 136 8.99 2.94 -4.23
N GLU A 137 8.43 4.12 -4.00
CA GLU A 137 7.99 4.55 -2.67
C GLU A 137 6.83 3.68 -2.17
N ALA A 138 5.86 3.38 -3.03
CA ALA A 138 4.73 2.50 -2.72
C ALA A 138 5.21 1.09 -2.31
N ARG A 139 6.17 0.50 -3.03
CA ARG A 139 6.76 -0.81 -2.66
C ARG A 139 7.50 -0.73 -1.34
N THR A 140 8.30 0.32 -1.14
CA THR A 140 9.04 0.53 0.13
C THR A 140 8.09 0.59 1.31
N TYR A 141 6.98 1.33 1.17
CA TYR A 141 5.92 1.38 2.16
C TYR A 141 5.29 -0.01 2.40
N LEU A 142 4.84 -0.70 1.35
CA LEU A 142 4.21 -2.03 1.49
C LEU A 142 5.14 -3.08 2.12
N ASP A 143 6.43 -3.05 1.78
CA ASP A 143 7.45 -3.95 2.32
C ASP A 143 7.73 -3.72 3.82
N SER A 144 7.37 -2.53 4.33
CA SER A 144 7.50 -2.15 5.75
C SER A 144 6.30 -2.57 6.61
N LEU A 145 5.15 -2.86 5.99
CA LEU A 145 3.90 -3.13 6.72
C LEU A 145 3.89 -4.48 7.43
N ALA A 146 4.46 -5.50 6.80
CA ALA A 146 4.40 -6.87 7.31
C ALA A 146 5.33 -7.02 8.54
N PRO A 147 4.82 -7.43 9.71
CA PRO A 147 5.67 -7.73 10.85
C PRO A 147 6.57 -8.94 10.56
N PRO A 148 7.69 -9.11 11.30
CA PRO A 148 8.75 -10.05 10.93
C PRO A 148 8.28 -11.48 10.61
N PHE A 149 7.42 -12.07 11.45
CA PHE A 149 6.92 -13.43 11.22
C PHE A 149 5.96 -13.50 10.05
N PHE A 150 5.04 -12.54 9.90
CA PHE A 150 4.10 -12.54 8.78
C PHE A 150 4.83 -12.37 7.45
N LYS A 151 5.86 -11.50 7.40
CA LYS A 151 6.72 -11.34 6.23
C LYS A 151 7.35 -12.67 5.83
N ALA A 152 8.07 -13.31 6.76
CA ALA A 152 8.71 -14.61 6.51
C ALA A 152 7.69 -15.69 6.10
N LEU A 153 6.51 -15.73 6.73
CA LEU A 153 5.45 -16.68 6.39
C LEU A 153 4.91 -16.46 4.97
N THR A 154 4.74 -15.21 4.54
CA THR A 154 4.29 -14.89 3.18
C THR A 154 5.36 -15.20 2.13
N GLU A 155 6.64 -15.04 2.46
CA GLU A 155 7.78 -15.41 1.61
C GLU A 155 7.84 -16.93 1.45
N TYR A 156 7.85 -17.70 2.55
CA TYR A 156 7.77 -19.16 2.53
C TYR A 156 6.56 -19.66 1.73
N ALA A 157 5.38 -19.11 2.02
CA ALA A 157 4.16 -19.49 1.33
C ALA A 157 4.22 -19.12 -0.16
N ALA A 158 4.96 -18.10 -0.58
CA ALA A 158 5.12 -17.74 -1.99
C ALA A 158 6.10 -18.67 -2.73
N ASP A 159 7.19 -19.07 -2.09
CA ASP A 159 8.25 -19.89 -2.69
C ASP A 159 7.78 -21.29 -3.11
N GLY A 160 6.78 -21.85 -2.40
CA GLY A 160 6.12 -23.09 -2.83
C GLY A 160 6.99 -24.33 -2.71
N SER A 161 7.87 -24.34 -1.71
CA SER A 161 8.69 -25.48 -1.36
C SER A 161 7.81 -26.70 -1.03
N TYR A 162 7.79 -27.68 -1.93
CA TYR A 162 7.19 -28.98 -1.67
C TYR A 162 8.06 -29.72 -0.67
N SER A 163 7.53 -30.02 0.51
CA SER A 163 8.31 -30.57 1.61
C SER A 163 7.80 -31.95 2.06
N TRP A 164 8.72 -32.72 2.65
CA TRP A 164 8.49 -34.09 3.13
C TRP A 164 8.26 -34.14 4.65
N HIS A 165 7.75 -33.06 5.22
CA HIS A 165 7.46 -32.93 6.65
C HIS A 165 5.96 -32.69 6.89
N CYS A 166 5.55 -32.64 8.16
CA CYS A 166 4.19 -32.26 8.54
C CYS A 166 3.91 -30.77 8.21
N PRO A 167 2.65 -30.35 8.03
CA PRO A 167 1.45 -31.16 7.99
C PRO A 167 1.35 -32.02 6.72
N GLY A 168 0.78 -33.22 6.85
CA GLY A 168 0.67 -34.19 5.75
C GLY A 168 -0.26 -33.78 4.59
N HIS A 169 -0.93 -32.62 4.70
CA HIS A 169 -1.67 -32.06 3.57
C HIS A 169 -0.76 -31.32 2.58
N SER A 170 0.50 -31.04 2.94
CA SER A 170 1.54 -30.47 2.07
C SER A 170 1.05 -29.23 1.31
N GLY A 171 0.68 -28.17 2.03
CA GLY A 171 0.16 -26.95 1.44
C GLY A 171 -1.26 -27.08 0.85
N GLY A 172 -1.95 -28.19 1.12
CA GLY A 172 -3.34 -28.41 0.70
C GLY A 172 -3.49 -29.47 -0.40
N VAL A 173 -2.38 -29.95 -0.97
CA VAL A 173 -2.35 -30.96 -2.04
C VAL A 173 -3.10 -32.24 -1.69
N ALA A 174 -3.07 -32.69 -0.42
CA ALA A 174 -3.82 -33.89 -0.04
C ALA A 174 -5.35 -33.72 -0.18
N PHE A 175 -5.87 -32.51 0.04
CA PHE A 175 -7.31 -32.25 -0.08
C PHE A 175 -7.81 -32.37 -1.52
N LEU A 176 -6.95 -32.12 -2.51
CA LEU A 176 -7.30 -32.22 -3.93
C LEU A 176 -7.61 -33.67 -4.39
N LYS A 177 -7.32 -34.68 -3.55
CA LYS A 177 -7.48 -36.11 -3.85
C LYS A 177 -8.90 -36.65 -3.60
N SER A 178 -9.84 -35.85 -3.10
CA SER A 178 -11.25 -36.25 -2.94
C SER A 178 -12.22 -35.12 -3.28
N PRO A 179 -13.47 -35.42 -3.69
CA PRO A 179 -14.47 -34.37 -3.96
C PRO A 179 -14.75 -33.47 -2.75
N VAL A 180 -14.84 -34.04 -1.56
CA VAL A 180 -15.05 -33.25 -0.32
C VAL A 180 -13.83 -32.41 0.03
N GLY A 181 -12.62 -32.91 -0.24
CA GLY A 181 -11.40 -32.13 -0.04
C GLY A 181 -11.23 -31.00 -1.06
N GLN A 182 -11.69 -31.16 -2.30
CA GLN A 182 -11.77 -30.05 -3.27
C GLN A 182 -12.69 -28.94 -2.77
N MET A 183 -13.85 -29.29 -2.20
CA MET A 183 -14.74 -28.30 -1.56
C MET A 183 -14.03 -27.57 -0.41
N PHE A 184 -13.30 -28.31 0.45
CA PHE A 184 -12.53 -27.74 1.55
C PHE A 184 -11.42 -26.79 1.05
N HIS A 185 -10.65 -27.21 0.05
CA HIS A 185 -9.57 -26.42 -0.53
C HIS A 185 -10.09 -25.13 -1.17
N GLN A 186 -11.22 -25.19 -1.88
CA GLN A 186 -11.86 -24.01 -2.47
C GLN A 186 -12.44 -23.08 -1.40
N PHE A 187 -12.98 -23.64 -0.32
CA PHE A 187 -13.55 -22.86 0.77
C PHE A 187 -12.50 -22.07 1.56
N PHE A 188 -11.38 -22.71 1.95
CA PHE A 188 -10.33 -22.05 2.73
C PHE A 188 -9.29 -21.30 1.88
N GLY A 189 -9.05 -21.76 0.65
CA GLY A 189 -8.07 -21.18 -0.26
C GLY A 189 -6.64 -21.67 -0.01
N GLU A 190 -5.85 -21.71 -1.09
CA GLU A 190 -4.51 -22.28 -1.09
C GLU A 190 -3.53 -21.56 -0.15
N ASN A 191 -3.60 -20.22 -0.05
CA ASN A 191 -2.66 -19.45 0.77
C ASN A 191 -2.79 -19.79 2.26
N MET A 192 -4.00 -20.01 2.76
CA MET A 192 -4.23 -20.44 4.14
C MET A 192 -3.60 -21.81 4.39
N LEU A 193 -3.79 -22.74 3.45
CA LEU A 193 -3.26 -24.10 3.54
C LEU A 193 -1.72 -24.16 3.38
N ARG A 194 -1.13 -23.23 2.64
CA ARG A 194 0.33 -23.08 2.51
C ARG A 194 0.98 -22.42 3.72
N ALA A 195 0.22 -21.59 4.43
CA ALA A 195 0.64 -20.97 5.68
C ALA A 195 0.49 -21.91 6.89
N ASP A 196 -0.25 -23.02 6.76
CA ASP A 196 -0.32 -24.07 7.78
C ASP A 196 0.92 -24.96 7.73
N VAL A 197 1.88 -24.64 8.60
CA VAL A 197 3.22 -25.22 8.66
C VAL A 197 3.54 -25.70 10.06
N CYS A 198 4.48 -26.66 10.16
CA CYS A 198 4.96 -27.12 11.45
C CYS A 198 6.36 -26.58 11.77
N ASN A 199 6.85 -26.96 12.94
CA ASN A 199 8.18 -26.67 13.43
C ASN A 199 9.34 -27.20 12.55
N ALA A 200 9.07 -27.94 11.48
CA ALA A 200 10.10 -28.38 10.53
C ALA A 200 10.54 -27.29 9.54
N VAL A 201 9.87 -26.13 9.53
CA VAL A 201 10.23 -24.99 8.68
C VAL A 201 11.21 -24.09 9.44
N ASP A 202 12.50 -24.43 9.37
CA ASP A 202 13.57 -23.76 10.14
C ASP A 202 13.66 -22.26 9.88
N GLU A 203 13.38 -21.80 8.65
CA GLU A 203 13.44 -20.39 8.26
C GLU A 203 12.42 -19.49 8.98
N LEU A 204 11.31 -20.06 9.48
CA LEU A 204 10.34 -19.34 10.29
C LEU A 204 10.73 -19.26 11.77
N GLY A 205 11.73 -20.04 12.18
CA GLY A 205 12.11 -20.19 13.58
C GLY A 205 11.13 -21.04 14.37
N GLN A 206 11.37 -21.11 15.68
CA GLN A 206 10.61 -21.97 16.60
C GLN A 206 9.89 -21.13 17.64
N LEU A 207 8.58 -21.36 17.77
CA LEU A 207 7.75 -20.68 18.76
C LEU A 207 8.14 -21.07 20.19
N LEU A 208 8.39 -22.35 20.46
CA LEU A 208 8.73 -22.83 21.80
C LEU A 208 10.17 -22.53 22.24
N ASP A 209 11.07 -22.34 21.27
CA ASP A 209 12.47 -22.02 21.55
C ASP A 209 12.80 -20.53 21.38
N HIS A 210 11.81 -19.72 20.98
CA HIS A 210 11.95 -18.28 20.74
C HIS A 210 13.12 -17.97 19.79
N THR A 211 13.04 -18.46 18.54
CA THR A 211 14.09 -18.25 17.53
C THR A 211 13.58 -17.64 16.23
N GLY A 212 14.50 -17.11 15.40
CA GLY A 212 14.19 -16.64 14.05
C GLY A 212 13.13 -15.52 13.97
N PRO A 213 12.31 -15.51 12.91
CA PRO A 213 11.18 -14.58 12.76
C PRO A 213 10.17 -14.57 13.91
N VAL A 214 9.99 -15.68 14.63
CA VAL A 214 9.16 -15.73 15.84
C VAL A 214 9.74 -14.78 16.90
N ALA A 215 11.00 -14.95 17.29
CA ALA A 215 11.66 -14.09 18.28
C ALA A 215 11.78 -12.62 17.85
N ALA A 216 11.91 -12.38 16.54
CA ALA A 216 11.87 -11.02 16.00
C ALA A 216 10.49 -10.37 16.22
N SER A 217 9.41 -11.15 16.06
CA SER A 217 8.04 -10.70 16.30
C SER A 217 7.75 -10.46 17.78
N GLU A 218 8.20 -11.35 18.66
CA GLU A 218 8.10 -11.17 20.12
C GLU A 218 8.78 -9.87 20.58
N ARG A 219 10.01 -9.60 20.11
CA ARG A 219 10.73 -8.35 20.40
C ARG A 219 10.03 -7.12 19.82
N ASN A 220 9.51 -7.22 18.60
CA ASN A 220 8.75 -6.12 17.99
C ASN A 220 7.46 -5.83 18.77
N ALA A 221 6.76 -6.87 19.21
CA ALA A 221 5.56 -6.73 20.02
C ALA A 221 5.89 -6.15 21.40
N ALA A 222 6.96 -6.61 22.07
CA ALA A 222 7.41 -6.05 23.34
C ALA A 222 7.73 -4.54 23.23
N ARG A 223 8.38 -4.11 22.13
CA ARG A 223 8.60 -2.69 21.81
C ARG A 223 7.30 -1.92 21.66
N ILE A 224 6.31 -2.48 20.94
CA ILE A 224 5.01 -1.83 20.69
C ILE A 224 4.20 -1.68 21.97
N TYR A 225 4.15 -2.74 22.80
CA TYR A 225 3.39 -2.78 24.05
C TYR A 225 4.17 -2.21 25.24
N ASN A 226 5.40 -1.74 25.03
CA ASN A 226 6.27 -1.16 26.03
C ASN A 226 6.46 -2.05 27.27
N CYS A 227 6.84 -3.31 27.05
CA CYS A 227 7.18 -4.26 28.10
C CYS A 227 8.55 -4.91 27.87
N ASP A 228 9.13 -5.49 28.92
CA ASP A 228 10.43 -6.15 28.83
C ASP A 228 10.37 -7.41 27.94
N HIS A 229 9.28 -8.18 28.06
CA HIS A 229 9.05 -9.44 27.35
C HIS A 229 7.58 -9.59 26.96
N LEU A 230 7.33 -10.18 25.80
CA LEU A 230 6.00 -10.52 25.29
C LEU A 230 6.08 -11.87 24.58
N TYR A 231 5.18 -12.78 24.93
CA TYR A 231 5.06 -14.15 24.43
C TYR A 231 3.63 -14.42 23.96
#